data_AF-A0A0S9M3X4-F1
#
_entry.id   AF-A0A0S9M3X4-F1
#
_cell.length_a   1.000
_cell.length_b   1.000
_cell.length_c   1.000
_cell.angle_alpha   90.00
_cell.angle_beta   90.00
_cell.angle_gamma   90.00
#
_symmetry.space_group_name_H-M   'P 1'
#
loop_
_entity.id
_entity.type
_entity.pdbx_description
1 polymer ?
#
loop_
_entity_poly.entity_id
_entity_poly.type
_entity_poly.pdbx_seq_one_letter_code
_entity_poly.pdbx_strand_id
1 'polypeptide(L)'
;MDLQYQLKAGSYYLYDLATPPSLATGEHKLKLKTDTVAIAFDASTGHLHQHGNPARIHSWANGARRRLRAAGAQDSANDIVVVSGPLPVEEINKCLSVAGYCRRMFSRLASLPHGKFSTARARA
;
A
#
# COMPACT_ATOMS: atom_id res chain seq x y z
N MET A 1 4.29 -10.17 9.18
CA MET A 1 4.68 -10.44 7.77
C MET A 1 5.71 -9.40 7.40
N ASP A 2 6.94 -9.79 7.12
CA ASP A 2 7.99 -8.86 6.71
C ASP A 2 7.92 -8.66 5.19
N LEU A 3 6.91 -7.94 4.75
CA LEU A 3 6.73 -7.56 3.35
C LEU A 3 7.36 -6.20 3.09
N GLN A 4 8.13 -6.07 2.02
CA GLN A 4 8.76 -4.81 1.65
C GLN A 4 8.61 -4.51 0.16
N TYR A 5 8.13 -3.31 -0.13
CA TYR A 5 8.13 -2.74 -1.47
C TYR A 5 9.47 -2.13 -1.83
N GLN A 6 9.90 -2.35 -3.07
CA GLN A 6 11.04 -1.72 -3.72
C GLN A 6 10.62 -1.18 -5.08
N LEU A 7 11.18 -0.04 -5.49
CA LEU A 7 10.96 0.53 -6.83
C LEU A 7 12.17 0.19 -7.70
N LYS A 8 11.97 -0.60 -8.75
CA LYS A 8 13.01 -0.97 -9.71
C LYS A 8 12.50 -0.70 -11.13
N ALA A 9 13.29 0.01 -11.93
CA ALA A 9 12.97 0.33 -13.33
C ALA A 9 11.54 0.89 -13.54
N GLY A 10 11.03 1.70 -12.61
CA GLY A 10 9.71 2.31 -12.70
C GLY A 10 8.52 1.45 -12.28
N SER A 11 8.73 0.20 -11.86
CA SER A 11 7.69 -0.68 -11.30
C SER A 11 7.96 -0.98 -9.82
N TYR A 12 6.89 -1.22 -9.06
CA TYR A 12 6.94 -1.65 -7.67
C TYR A 12 7.04 -3.17 -7.59
N TYR A 13 7.96 -3.64 -6.75
CA TYR A 13 8.22 -5.05 -6.47
C TYR A 13 7.99 -5.29 -4.98
N LEU A 14 7.12 -6.24 -4.64
CA LEU A 14 6.86 -6.65 -3.26
C LEU A 14 7.65 -7.92 -2.96
N TYR A 15 8.56 -7.83 -2.00
CA TYR A 15 9.37 -8.96 -1.55
C TYR A 15 8.88 -9.46 -0.19
N ASP A 16 9.04 -10.76 0.01
CA ASP A 16 8.82 -11.43 1.30
C ASP A 16 10.16 -11.65 1.99
N LEU A 17 10.50 -10.79 2.95
CA LEU A 17 11.75 -10.85 3.69
C LEU A 17 11.75 -11.95 4.75
N ALA A 18 10.59 -12.48 5.12
CA ALA A 18 10.50 -13.62 6.03
C ALA A 18 11.04 -14.90 5.37
N THR A 19 11.04 -14.97 4.04
CA THR A 19 11.70 -16.05 3.31
C THR A 19 13.19 -15.76 3.15
N PRO A 20 14.09 -16.72 3.47
CA PRO A 20 15.51 -16.57 3.21
C PRO A 20 15.77 -16.26 1.72
N PRO A 21 16.80 -15.47 1.40
CA PRO A 21 17.19 -15.25 0.02
C PRO A 21 17.53 -16.58 -0.66
N SER A 22 17.21 -16.69 -1.95
CA SER A 22 17.59 -17.84 -2.75
C SER A 22 19.12 -18.00 -2.78
N LEU A 23 19.62 -19.22 -2.56
CA LEU A 23 21.05 -19.51 -2.65
C LEU A 23 21.62 -19.33 -4.07
N ALA A 24 20.77 -19.45 -5.10
CA ALA A 24 21.18 -19.34 -6.49
C ALA A 24 21.19 -17.88 -7.01
N THR A 25 20.28 -17.04 -6.53
CA THR A 25 20.11 -15.66 -7.04
C THR A 25 20.35 -14.57 -6.00
N GLY A 26 20.44 -14.92 -4.71
CA GLY A 26 20.56 -13.96 -3.61
C GLY A 26 19.32 -13.10 -3.37
N GLU A 27 18.21 -13.32 -4.09
CA GLU A 27 17.00 -12.50 -3.97
C GLU A 27 15.94 -13.16 -3.06
N HIS A 28 15.20 -12.31 -2.34
CA HIS A 28 14.00 -12.73 -1.62
C HIS A 28 12.86 -13.09 -2.57
N LYS A 29 11.88 -13.87 -2.09
CA LYS A 29 10.72 -14.28 -2.90
C LYS A 29 9.90 -13.06 -3.35
N LEU A 30 9.83 -12.86 -4.65
CA LEU A 30 8.96 -11.85 -5.27
C LEU A 30 7.49 -12.29 -5.17
N LYS A 31 6.65 -11.46 -4.54
CA LYS A 31 5.20 -11.71 -4.36
C LYS A 31 4.35 -10.97 -5.39
N LEU A 32 4.77 -9.77 -5.79
CA LEU A 32 4.01 -8.91 -6.70
C LEU A 32 4.95 -7.99 -7.48
N LYS A 33 4.69 -7.82 -8.77
CA LYS A 33 5.22 -6.73 -9.59
C LYS A 33 4.05 -5.92 -10.15
N THR A 34 4.07 -4.60 -10.02
CA THR A 34 3.01 -3.73 -10.53
C THR A 34 3.51 -2.30 -10.77
N ASP A 35 2.93 -1.58 -11.74
CA ASP A 35 3.37 -0.23 -12.05
C ASP A 35 2.91 0.81 -11.04
N THR A 36 1.81 0.57 -10.35
CA THR A 36 1.31 1.44 -9.29
C THR A 36 0.76 0.58 -8.16
N VAL A 37 0.74 1.11 -6.95
CA VAL A 37 0.25 0.41 -5.76
C VAL A 37 -1.00 1.11 -5.27
N ALA A 38 -1.99 0.31 -4.88
CA ALA A 38 -3.12 0.78 -4.10
C ALA A 38 -3.04 0.22 -2.67
N ILE A 39 -3.51 1.02 -1.72
CA ILE A 39 -3.59 0.70 -0.30
C ILE A 39 -5.03 0.94 0.14
N ALA A 40 -5.66 -0.08 0.71
CA ALA A 40 -7.00 -0.02 1.27
C ALA A 40 -6.96 -0.10 2.79
N PHE A 41 -7.57 0.87 3.46
CA PHE A 41 -7.52 1.02 4.91
C PHE A 41 -8.77 1.73 5.44
N ASP A 42 -8.98 1.67 6.75
CA ASP A 42 -10.04 2.42 7.44
C ASP A 42 -9.61 3.87 7.68
N ALA A 43 -10.41 4.85 7.26
CA ALA A 43 -10.08 6.27 7.43
C ALA A 43 -10.01 6.68 8.91
N SER A 44 -10.88 6.10 9.76
CA SER A 44 -10.96 6.43 11.18
C SER A 44 -9.77 5.89 11.99
N THR A 45 -9.35 4.65 11.74
CA THR A 45 -8.30 3.97 12.52
C THR A 45 -6.95 3.95 11.81
N GLY A 46 -6.92 4.07 10.48
CA GLY A 46 -5.74 3.81 9.67
C GLY A 46 -5.37 2.33 9.56
N HIS A 47 -6.28 1.42 9.94
CA HIS A 47 -6.06 -0.02 9.85
C HIS A 47 -5.94 -0.46 8.38
N LEU A 48 -4.80 -1.06 8.04
CA LEU A 48 -4.53 -1.56 6.70
C LEU A 48 -5.28 -2.89 6.48
N HIS A 49 -6.15 -2.94 5.47
CA HIS A 49 -6.84 -4.17 5.08
C HIS A 49 -6.11 -4.92 3.97
N GLN A 50 -5.84 -4.23 2.87
CA GLN A 50 -5.17 -4.82 1.70
C GLN A 50 -4.29 -3.80 0.97
N HIS A 51 -3.30 -4.30 0.26
CA HIS A 51 -2.45 -3.51 -0.63
C HIS A 51 -2.04 -4.33 -1.85
N GLY A 52 -1.71 -3.67 -2.96
CA GLY A 52 -1.24 -4.36 -4.15
C GLY A 52 -1.70 -3.70 -5.45
N ASN A 53 -1.98 -4.53 -6.46
CA ASN A 53 -2.43 -4.05 -7.76
C ASN A 53 -3.76 -3.28 -7.62
N PRO A 54 -3.87 -2.04 -8.14
CA PRO A 54 -5.05 -1.21 -7.97
C PRO A 54 -6.36 -1.87 -8.37
N ALA A 55 -6.42 -2.56 -9.50
CA ALA A 55 -7.64 -3.21 -9.97
C ALA A 55 -8.14 -4.27 -8.96
N ARG A 56 -7.21 -5.05 -8.38
CA ARG A 56 -7.54 -6.05 -7.36
C ARG A 56 -8.02 -5.41 -6.06
N ILE A 57 -7.38 -4.34 -5.63
CA ILE A 57 -7.72 -3.65 -4.38
C ILE A 57 -9.07 -2.93 -4.49
N HIS A 58 -9.35 -2.26 -5.62
CA HIS A 58 -10.65 -1.66 -5.87
C HIS A 58 -11.77 -2.70 -5.93
N SER A 59 -11.54 -3.83 -6.61
CA SER A 59 -12.49 -4.94 -6.67
C SER A 59 -12.78 -5.50 -5.27
N TRP A 60 -11.73 -5.75 -4.48
CA TRP A 60 -11.87 -6.18 -3.09
C TRP A 60 -12.67 -5.16 -2.26
N ALA A 61 -12.34 -3.87 -2.35
CA ALA A 61 -12.98 -2.82 -1.56
C ALA A 61 -14.48 -2.72 -1.88
N ASN A 62 -14.85 -2.79 -3.16
CA ASN A 62 -16.25 -2.80 -3.57
C ASN A 62 -17.00 -4.01 -3.00
N GLY A 63 -16.38 -5.19 -3.01
CA GLY A 63 -16.94 -6.41 -2.40
C GLY A 63 -17.03 -6.32 -0.87
N ALA A 64 -16.05 -5.72 -0.19
CA ALA A 64 -16.05 -5.50 1.25
C ALA A 64 -17.16 -4.54 1.67
N ARG A 65 -17.25 -3.37 1.02
CA ARG A 65 -18.30 -2.38 1.26
C ARG A 65 -19.70 -2.94 1.04
N ARG A 66 -19.91 -3.73 -0.03
CA ARG A 66 -21.20 -4.37 -0.31
C ARG A 66 -21.61 -5.33 0.82
N ARG A 67 -20.67 -6.15 1.31
CA ARG A 67 -20.92 -7.09 2.42
C ARG A 67 -21.24 -6.36 3.72
N LEU A 68 -20.51 -5.31 4.05
CA LEU A 68 -20.76 -4.49 5.25
C LEU A 68 -22.13 -3.82 5.20
N ARG A 69 -22.51 -3.25 4.05
CA ARG A 69 -23.86 -2.66 3.87
C ARG A 69 -24.97 -3.69 3.99
N ALA A 70 -24.79 -4.88 3.42
CA ALA A 70 -25.76 -5.97 3.57
C ALA A 70 -25.93 -6.42 5.03
N ALA A 71 -24.88 -6.27 5.85
CA ALA A 71 -24.91 -6.55 7.28
C ALA A 71 -25.40 -5.37 8.14
N GLY A 72 -25.83 -4.25 7.54
CA GLY A 72 -26.27 -3.04 8.26
C GLY A 72 -25.13 -2.16 8.78
N ALA A 73 -23.86 -2.52 8.55
CA ALA A 73 -22.68 -1.76 8.99
C ALA A 73 -22.30 -0.66 7.99
N GLN A 74 -23.20 0.32 7.80
CA GLN A 74 -23.03 1.37 6.80
C GLN A 74 -21.82 2.27 7.08
N ASP A 75 -21.57 2.61 8.34
CA ASP A 75 -20.45 3.47 8.73
C ASP A 75 -19.11 2.79 8.43
N SER A 76 -18.95 1.51 8.79
CA SER A 76 -17.76 0.73 8.46
C SER A 76 -17.55 0.59 6.96
N ALA A 77 -18.63 0.47 6.17
CA ALA A 77 -18.52 0.44 4.71
C ALA A 77 -18.02 1.77 4.14
N ASN A 78 -18.44 2.89 4.73
CA ASN A 78 -18.02 4.22 4.30
C ASN A 78 -16.62 4.59 4.80
N ASP A 79 -16.16 3.95 5.88
CA ASP A 79 -14.83 4.16 6.45
C ASP A 79 -13.70 3.55 5.60
N ILE A 80 -14.00 2.51 4.81
CA ILE A 80 -13.00 1.92 3.90
C ILE A 80 -12.63 2.94 2.82
N VAL A 81 -11.36 3.33 2.78
CA VAL A 81 -10.75 4.19 1.76
C VAL A 81 -9.73 3.39 0.95
N VAL A 82 -9.64 3.69 -0.35
CA VAL A 82 -8.60 3.16 -1.23
C VAL A 82 -7.83 4.33 -1.81
N VAL A 83 -6.52 4.38 -1.55
CA VAL A 83 -5.61 5.35 -2.16
C VAL A 83 -4.76 4.60 -3.17
N SER A 84 -4.66 5.12 -4.39
CA SER A 84 -3.80 4.56 -5.44
C SER A 84 -3.04 5.68 -6.15
N GLY A 85 -1.86 5.35 -6.66
CA GLY A 85 -1.05 6.29 -7.43
C GLY A 85 0.45 6.01 -7.36
N PRO A 86 1.27 6.93 -7.89
CA PRO A 86 2.71 6.88 -7.76
C PRO A 86 3.12 7.31 -6.33
N LEU A 87 2.84 6.45 -5.36
CA LEU A 87 3.15 6.69 -3.95
C LEU A 87 4.64 6.43 -3.69
N PRO A 88 5.31 7.24 -2.86
CA PRO A 88 6.69 6.97 -2.46
C PRO A 88 6.80 5.58 -1.79
N VAL A 89 7.80 4.80 -2.16
CA VAL A 89 8.04 3.46 -1.58
C VAL A 89 8.15 3.51 -0.05
N GLU A 90 8.76 4.56 0.48
CA GLU A 90 8.90 4.75 1.93
C GLU A 90 7.53 4.86 2.61
N GLU A 91 6.59 5.63 2.05
CA GLU A 91 5.25 5.82 2.60
C GLU A 91 4.44 4.53 2.52
N ILE A 92 4.57 3.78 1.42
CA ILE A 92 3.95 2.45 1.29
C ILE A 92 4.48 1.52 2.39
N ASN A 93 5.80 1.42 2.55
CA ASN A 93 6.40 0.53 3.54
C ASN A 93 6.03 0.93 4.98
N LYS A 94 5.94 2.24 5.30
CA LYS A 94 5.43 2.70 6.59
C LYS A 94 3.98 2.31 6.84
N CYS A 95 3.14 2.30 5.80
CA CYS A 95 1.75 1.80 5.92
C CYS A 95 1.71 0.31 6.28
N LEU A 96 2.70 -0.48 5.83
CA LEU A 96 2.80 -1.92 6.13
C LEU A 96 3.37 -2.19 7.54
N SER A 97 4.32 -1.37 8.01
CA SER A 97 5.06 -1.63 9.24
C SER A 97 4.52 -0.90 10.48
N VAL A 98 3.86 0.25 10.30
CA VAL A 98 3.39 1.09 11.40
C VAL A 98 1.86 1.08 11.46
N ALA A 99 1.33 0.49 12.52
CA ALA A 99 -0.11 0.45 12.76
C ALA A 99 -0.72 1.88 12.78
N GLY A 100 -1.81 2.08 12.03
CA GLY A 100 -2.51 3.36 11.93
C GLY A 100 -1.82 4.43 11.07
N TYR A 101 -0.64 4.14 10.50
CA TYR A 101 0.08 5.13 9.67
C TYR A 101 -0.69 5.55 8.43
N CYS A 102 -1.52 4.67 7.85
CA CYS A 102 -2.34 4.96 6.69
C CYS A 102 -3.21 6.22 6.89
N ARG A 103 -3.73 6.43 8.11
CA ARG A 103 -4.51 7.63 8.46
C ARG A 103 -3.68 8.91 8.37
N ARG A 104 -2.44 8.88 8.87
CA ARG A 104 -1.51 10.01 8.81
C ARG A 104 -1.05 10.28 7.37
N MET A 105 -0.81 9.23 6.60
CA MET A 105 -0.51 9.35 5.17
C MET A 105 -1.70 10.00 4.44
N PHE A 106 -2.93 9.55 4.72
CA PHE A 106 -4.14 10.04 4.09
C PHE A 106 -4.39 11.53 4.33
N SER A 107 -4.21 12.01 5.58
CA SER A 107 -4.38 13.45 5.89
C SER A 107 -3.33 14.34 5.21
N ARG A 108 -2.19 13.76 4.83
CA ARG A 108 -1.08 14.45 4.16
C ARG A 108 -1.01 14.17 2.67
N LEU A 109 -1.97 13.44 2.10
CA LEU A 109 -1.88 12.92 0.74
C LEU A 109 -1.54 14.04 -0.25
N ALA A 110 -2.23 15.18 -0.17
CA ALA A 110 -1.99 16.35 -1.03
C ALA A 110 -0.58 16.96 -0.93
N SER A 111 0.11 16.78 0.20
CA SER A 111 1.47 17.28 0.47
C SER A 111 2.56 16.26 0.19
N LEU A 112 2.19 15.01 -0.11
CA LEU A 112 3.19 13.99 -0.40
C LEU A 112 3.91 14.33 -1.72
N PRO A 113 5.19 13.95 -1.84
CA PRO A 113 5.85 14.00 -3.13
C PRO A 113 5.11 13.04 -4.07
N HIS A 114 4.29 13.59 -4.96
CA HIS A 114 3.57 12.79 -5.95
C HIS A 114 4.52 12.49 -7.09
N GLY A 115 4.96 11.24 -7.17
CA GLY A 115 5.84 10.80 -8.23
C GLY A 115 6.66 9.59 -7.82
N LYS A 116 6.83 8.66 -8.77
CA LYS A 116 7.83 7.58 -8.69
C LYS A 116 9.25 8.12 -8.55
N PHE A 117 9.43 9.42 -8.78
CA PHE A 117 10.68 10.16 -8.79
C PHE A 117 10.61 11.40 -7.88
N SER A 118 10.24 11.24 -6.60
CA SER A 118 10.70 12.25 -5.65
C SER A 118 12.21 12.11 -5.55
N THR A 119 12.91 12.84 -6.42
CA THR A 119 14.32 13.16 -6.29
C THR A 119 14.59 13.45 -4.83
N ALA A 120 15.62 12.79 -4.31
CA ALA A 120 16.31 13.21 -3.10
C ALA A 120 16.26 14.73 -3.04
N ARG A 121 15.69 15.27 -1.96
CA ARG A 121 15.83 16.69 -1.68
C ARG A 121 17.32 16.90 -1.49
N ALA A 122 17.97 17.40 -2.53
CA ALA A 122 19.33 17.89 -2.48
C ALA A 122 19.40 18.82 -1.26
N ARG A 123 20.18 18.40 -0.26
CA ARG A 123 20.73 19.34 0.70
C ARG A 123 22.23 19.33 0.45
N ALA A 124 22.64 20.40 -0.22
CA ALA A 124 23.97 20.98 -0.12
C ALA A 124 24.29 21.34 1.33
#